data_AF-A0AAE1BDM9-F1
#
_entry.id   AF-A0AAE1BDM9-F1
#
_cell.length_a   1.000
_cell.length_b   1.000
_cell.length_c   1.000
_cell.angle_alpha   90.00
_cell.angle_beta   90.00
_cell.angle_gamma   90.00
#
_symmetry.space_group_name_H-M   'P 1'
#
loop_
_entity.id
_entity.type
_entity.pdbx_description
1 polymer ?
#
loop_
_entity_poly.entity_id
_entity_poly.type
_entity_poly.pdbx_seq_one_letter_code
_entity_poly.pdbx_strand_id
1 'polypeptide(L)'
;MEIFYREHLHADEEIRFICEGSGYFDLRAVGSDQWIRIEVVKNDLLIVPGGTYHRFTLDTNEYIKARRLFTELPSWTPINRPDGDTHPIRLQYLQDMSIKAQ
;
A
#
# COMPACT_ATOMS: atom_id res chain seq x y z
N MET A 1 9.72 8.29 -8.46
CA MET A 1 8.93 8.71 -7.28
C MET A 1 7.48 9.02 -7.62
N GLU A 2 7.20 9.72 -8.71
CA GLU A 2 5.82 10.09 -9.09
C GLU A 2 4.83 8.91 -9.15
N ILE A 3 5.24 7.78 -9.74
CA ILE A 3 4.41 6.56 -9.78
C ILE A 3 4.10 5.94 -8.41
N PHE A 4 4.98 6.14 -7.42
CA PHE A 4 4.81 5.59 -6.07
C PHE A 4 3.98 6.53 -5.19
N TYR A 5 4.11 7.85 -5.41
CA TYR A 5 3.41 8.85 -4.60
C TYR A 5 1.98 9.14 -5.09
N ARG A 6 1.70 8.88 -6.36
CA ARG A 6 0.32 8.91 -6.87
C ARG A 6 -0.49 7.85 -6.14
N GLU A 7 -1.67 8.22 -5.62
CA GLU A 7 -2.56 7.28 -4.92
C GLU A 7 -2.99 6.15 -5.86
N HIS A 8 -2.73 4.91 -5.44
CA HIS A 8 -3.03 3.70 -6.21
C HIS A 8 -3.39 2.53 -5.29
N LEU A 9 -3.86 1.45 -5.91
CA LEU A 9 -4.01 0.15 -5.27
C LEU A 9 -3.38 -0.94 -6.14
N HIS A 10 -3.20 -2.11 -5.54
CA HIS A 10 -2.79 -3.33 -6.22
C HIS A 10 -3.86 -4.42 -6.03
N ALA A 11 -3.92 -5.35 -6.99
CA ALA A 11 -4.77 -6.53 -6.88
C ALA A 11 -4.22 -7.53 -5.86
N ASP A 12 -2.90 -7.65 -5.78
CA ASP A 12 -2.20 -8.48 -4.81
C ASP A 12 -1.69 -7.64 -3.63
N GLU A 13 -1.19 -8.32 -2.60
CA GLU A 13 -0.57 -7.67 -1.45
C GLU A 13 0.72 -6.93 -1.84
N GLU A 14 0.90 -5.73 -1.29
CA GLU A 14 2.17 -5.01 -1.37
C GLU A 14 2.99 -5.32 -0.11
N ILE A 15 3.94 -6.26 -0.24
CA ILE A 15 4.81 -6.69 0.86
C ILE A 15 6.20 -6.05 0.73
N ARG A 16 6.65 -5.41 1.81
CA ARG A 16 7.94 -4.70 1.89
C ARG A 16 8.67 -5.04 3.17
N PHE A 17 9.87 -5.59 3.03
CA PHE A 17 10.81 -5.77 4.13
C PHE A 17 11.95 -4.75 4.01
N ILE A 18 12.06 -3.83 4.96
CA ILE A 18 13.03 -2.74 4.88
C ILE A 18 14.40 -3.24 5.36
N CYS A 19 15.38 -3.21 4.46
CA CYS A 19 16.75 -3.64 4.76
C CYS A 19 17.61 -2.48 5.30
N GLU A 20 17.44 -1.28 4.76
CA GLU A 20 18.21 -0.07 5.10
C GLU A 20 17.36 1.18 4.80
N GLY A 21 17.66 2.31 5.46
CA GLY A 21 16.95 3.57 5.27
C GLY A 21 15.53 3.58 5.85
N SER A 22 14.70 4.48 5.33
CA SER A 22 13.35 4.75 5.85
C SER A 22 12.44 5.45 4.83
N GLY A 23 11.14 5.46 5.11
CA GLY A 23 10.14 6.13 4.29
C GLY A 23 8.74 6.04 4.87
N TYR A 24 7.77 6.56 4.13
CA TYR A 24 6.37 6.60 4.54
C TYR A 24 5.46 5.87 3.56
N PHE A 25 4.62 5.00 4.11
CA PHE A 25 3.42 4.49 3.45
C PHE A 25 2.22 5.27 3.98
N ASP A 26 1.54 6.01 3.12
CA ASP A 26 0.26 6.61 3.45
C ASP A 26 -0.85 5.66 2.97
N LEU A 27 -1.75 5.24 3.85
CA LEU A 27 -2.90 4.37 3.56
C LEU A 27 -4.20 5.13 3.84
N ARG A 28 -5.26 4.85 3.08
CA ARG A 28 -6.61 5.35 3.43
C ARG A 28 -7.17 4.55 4.59
N ALA A 29 -7.64 5.24 5.63
CA ALA A 29 -8.36 4.64 6.74
C ALA A 29 -9.67 3.99 6.25
N VAL A 30 -10.02 2.81 6.76
CA VAL A 30 -11.28 2.15 6.41
C VAL A 30 -12.47 3.00 6.88
N GLY A 31 -13.49 3.12 6.04
CA GLY A 31 -14.72 3.86 6.35
C GLY A 31 -14.56 5.39 6.31
N SER A 32 -13.40 5.91 5.92
CA SER A 32 -13.19 7.34 5.71
C SER A 32 -12.23 7.60 4.55
N ASP A 33 -12.15 8.84 4.08
CA ASP A 33 -11.12 9.25 3.12
C ASP A 33 -9.92 9.90 3.83
N GLN A 34 -9.65 9.58 5.10
CA GLN A 34 -8.50 10.14 5.82
C GLN A 34 -7.22 9.32 5.57
N TRP A 35 -6.07 10.00 5.54
CA TRP A 35 -4.76 9.36 5.43
C TRP A 35 -4.25 8.93 6.80
N ILE A 36 -3.72 7.71 6.88
CA ILE A 36 -2.87 7.22 7.97
C ILE A 36 -1.46 7.10 7.41
N ARG A 37 -0.51 7.79 8.04
CA ARG A 37 0.92 7.69 7.69
C ARG A 37 1.59 6.64 8.56
N ILE A 38 2.25 5.70 7.91
CA ILE A 38 3.05 4.64 8.53
C ILE A 38 4.51 4.91 8.18
N GLU A 39 5.32 5.21 9.19
CA GLU A 39 6.78 5.20 9.05
C GLU A 39 7.28 3.77 9.01
N VAL A 40 8.18 3.48 8.06
CA VAL A 40 8.88 2.21 7.99
C VAL A 40 10.38 2.45 8.04
N VAL A 41 11.06 1.69 8.89
CA VAL A 41 12.51 1.75 9.10
C VAL A 41 13.13 0.37 8.95
N LYS A 42 14.46 0.30 8.98
CA LYS A 42 15.20 -0.96 8.91
C LYS A 42 14.63 -2.04 9.85
N ASN A 43 14.45 -3.24 9.29
CA ASN A 43 13.87 -4.45 9.87
C ASN A 43 12.35 -4.48 10.01
N ASP A 44 11.64 -3.45 9.55
CA ASP A 44 10.17 -3.51 9.47
C ASP A 44 9.73 -4.39 8.29
N LEU A 45 8.67 -5.17 8.54
CA LEU A 45 7.90 -5.87 7.53
C LEU A 45 6.51 -5.24 7.46
N LEU A 46 6.20 -4.60 6.34
CA LEU A 46 4.87 -4.08 6.05
C LEU A 46 4.19 -4.96 5.01
N ILE A 47 2.94 -5.34 5.29
CA ILE A 47 2.04 -6.03 4.36
C ILE A 47 0.83 -5.12 4.17
N VAL A 48 0.69 -4.57 2.97
CA VAL A 48 -0.48 -3.78 2.57
C VAL A 48 -1.45 -4.70 1.82
N PRO A 49 -2.67 -4.93 2.31
CA PRO A 49 -3.63 -5.81 1.64
C PRO A 49 -4.01 -5.31 0.26
N GLY A 50 -4.24 -6.24 -0.68
CA GLY A 50 -4.82 -5.93 -1.99
C GLY A 50 -6.12 -5.13 -1.86
N GLY A 51 -6.33 -4.18 -2.77
CA GLY A 51 -7.48 -3.27 -2.75
C GLY A 51 -7.39 -2.11 -1.76
N THR A 52 -6.32 -2.00 -0.97
CA THR A 52 -6.06 -0.83 -0.12
C THR A 52 -5.52 0.33 -0.95
N TYR A 53 -6.15 1.51 -0.88
CA TYR A 53 -5.55 2.71 -1.44
C TYR A 53 -4.36 3.16 -0.61
N HIS A 54 -3.22 3.31 -1.27
CA HIS A 54 -1.98 3.71 -0.65
C HIS A 54 -1.09 4.51 -1.60
N ARG A 55 -0.03 5.05 -1.02
CA ARG A 55 1.09 5.66 -1.74
C ARG A 55 2.36 5.55 -0.89
N PHE A 56 3.50 5.67 -1.53
CA PHE A 56 4.81 5.66 -0.89
C PHE A 56 5.60 6.94 -1.21
N THR A 57 6.31 7.45 -0.21
CA THR A 57 7.35 8.48 -0.38
C THR A 57 8.55 8.17 0.51
N LEU A 58 9.72 8.61 0.07
CA LEU A 58 10.86 8.75 0.97
C LEU A 58 10.57 9.80 2.03
N ASP A 59 11.23 9.67 3.17
CA ASP A 59 11.31 10.72 4.19
C ASP A 59 12.43 11.73 3.83
N THR A 60 12.80 12.60 4.78
CA THR A 60 13.85 13.61 4.58
C THR A 60 15.27 13.04 4.45
N ASN A 61 15.49 11.76 4.74
CA ASN A 61 16.78 11.11 4.54
C ASN A 61 16.97 10.63 3.10
N GLU A 62 15.92 10.68 2.28
CA GLU A 62 15.95 10.43 0.83
C GLU A 62 16.54 9.06 0.44
N TYR A 63 16.49 8.06 1.33
CA TYR A 63 17.05 6.75 1.08
C TYR A 63 16.24 5.62 1.73
N ILE A 64 15.91 4.61 0.91
CA ILE A 64 15.37 3.34 1.38
C ILE A 64 15.88 2.20 0.52
N LYS A 65 16.12 1.05 1.14
CA LYS A 65 16.38 -0.23 0.48
C LYS A 65 15.41 -1.26 1.04
N ALA A 66 14.52 -1.77 0.19
CA ALA A 66 13.53 -2.75 0.59
C ALA A 66 13.63 -4.01 -0.27
N ARG A 67 13.39 -5.18 0.35
CA ARG A 67 13.05 -6.41 -0.36
C ARG A 67 11.55 -6.40 -0.62
N ARG A 68 11.18 -6.74 -1.85
CA ARG A 68 9.78 -6.90 -2.28
C ARG A 68 9.49 -8.39 -2.26
N LEU A 69 8.45 -8.80 -1.53
CA LEU A 69 8.03 -10.19 -1.44
C LEU A 69 6.68 -10.37 -2.12
N PHE A 70 6.41 -11.57 -2.59
CA PHE A 70 5.15 -11.94 -3.24
C PHE A 70 4.77 -13.37 -2.92
N THR A 71 3.47 -13.61 -2.94
CA THR A 71 2.85 -14.92 -2.84
C THR A 71 2.83 -15.65 -4.19
N GLU A 72 2.65 -14.91 -5.30
CA GLU A 72 2.45 -15.41 -6.66
C GLU A 72 3.45 -14.77 -7.65
N LEU A 73 3.31 -15.07 -8.95
CA LEU A 73 4.02 -14.34 -10.01
C LEU A 73 3.66 -12.85 -9.93
N PRO A 74 4.65 -11.95 -9.91
CA PRO A 74 4.42 -10.57 -9.54
C PRO A 74 3.65 -9.80 -10.63
N SER A 75 2.45 -9.32 -10.29
CA SER A 75 1.77 -8.26 -11.05
C SER A 75 2.03 -6.92 -10.38
N TRP A 76 2.81 -6.07 -11.04
CA TRP A 76 3.23 -4.77 -10.49
C TRP A 76 2.30 -3.63 -10.83
N THR A 77 1.25 -3.88 -11.60
CA THR A 77 0.46 -2.83 -12.22
C THR A 77 -0.27 -2.01 -11.15
N PRO A 78 0.10 -0.74 -10.95
CA PRO A 78 -0.67 0.13 -10.08
C PRO A 78 -1.98 0.49 -10.77
N ILE A 79 -3.08 0.41 -10.03
CA ILE A 79 -4.39 0.89 -10.47
C ILE A 79 -4.62 2.21 -9.74
N ASN A 80 -4.39 3.30 -10.45
CA ASN A 80 -4.50 4.64 -9.88
C ASN A 80 -5.95 4.94 -9.51
N ARG A 81 -6.15 5.78 -8.50
CA ARG A 81 -7.47 6.37 -8.24
C ARG A 81 -7.77 7.43 -9.33
N PRO A 82 -9.02 7.53 -9.85
CA PRO A 82 -10.24 6.80 -9.45
C PRO A 82 -10.48 5.45 -10.14
N ASP A 83 -9.65 5.02 -11.09
CA ASP A 83 -9.88 3.78 -11.87
C ASP A 83 -10.00 2.52 -10.99
N GLY A 84 -9.33 2.54 -9.82
CA GLY A 84 -9.43 1.47 -8.83
C GLY A 84 -10.77 1.37 -8.08
N ASP A 85 -11.63 2.41 -8.12
CA ASP A 85 -12.83 2.48 -7.28
C ASP A 85 -13.83 1.38 -7.64
N THR A 86 -13.87 0.99 -8.93
CA THR A 86 -14.72 -0.09 -9.45
C THR A 86 -14.00 -1.42 -9.62
N HIS A 87 -12.72 -1.51 -9.24
CA HIS A 87 -11.94 -2.73 -9.44
C HIS A 87 -12.43 -3.86 -8.50
N PRO A 88 -12.57 -5.12 -8.96
CA PRO A 88 -13.10 -6.22 -8.14
C PRO A 88 -12.40 -6.40 -6.79
N ILE A 89 -11.06 -6.28 -6.75
CA ILE A 89 -10.29 -6.38 -5.50
C ILE A 89 -10.66 -5.28 -4.49
N ARG A 90 -10.99 -4.07 -4.96
CA ARG A 90 -11.35 -2.94 -4.09
C ARG A 90 -12.69 -3.20 -3.44
N LEU A 91 -13.65 -3.70 -4.22
CA LEU A 91 -14.98 -4.06 -3.72
C LEU A 91 -14.88 -5.19 -2.68
N GLN A 92 -14.05 -6.20 -2.96
CA GLN A 92 -13.79 -7.29 -2.00
C GLN A 92 -13.14 -6.77 -0.70
N TYR A 93 -12.10 -5.94 -0.80
CA TYR A 93 -11.45 -5.33 0.36
C TYR A 93 -12.44 -4.58 1.25
N LEU A 94 -13.32 -3.77 0.65
CA LEU A 94 -14.34 -3.01 1.39
C LEU A 94 -15.36 -3.93 2.07
N GLN A 95 -15.75 -5.02 1.42
CA GLN A 95 -16.64 -6.03 1.99
C GLN A 95 -15.99 -6.71 3.21
N ASP A 96 -14.74 -7.16 3.07
CA ASP A 96 -14.00 -7.86 4.13
C ASP A 96 -13.79 -6.98 5.37
N MET A 97 -13.44 -5.70 5.15
CA MET A 97 -13.24 -4.75 6.24
C MET A 97 -14.54 -4.34 6.93
N SER A 98 -15.68 -4.38 6.20
CA SER A 98 -17.00 -4.13 6.80
C SER A 98 -17.47 -5.28 7.68
N ILE A 99 -17.16 -6.53 7.30
CA ILE A 99 -17.47 -7.73 8.11
C ILE A 99 -16.66 -7.74 9.40
N LYS A 100 -15.38 -7.33 9.35
CA LYS A 100 -14.50 -7.29 10.54
C LYS A 100 -14.82 -6.18 11.54
N ALA A 101 -15.65 -5.20 11.16
CA ALA A 101 -16.05 -4.09 12.02
C ALA A 101 -17.35 -4.36 12.81
N GLN A 102 -17.97 -5.54 12.63
CA GLN A 102 -19.13 -6.04 13.39
C GLN A 102 -18.68 -7.04 14.46
#